data_AF-A0A1D6HQG9-F1
#
_entry.id   AF-A0A1D6HQG9-F1
#
_cell.length_a   1.000
_cell.length_b   1.000
_cell.length_c   1.000
_cell.angle_alpha   90.00
_cell.angle_beta   90.00
_cell.angle_gamma   90.00
#
_symmetry.space_group_name_H-M   'P 1'
#
loop_
_entity.id
_entity.type
_entity.pdbx_description
1 polymer ?
#
loop_
_entity_poly.entity_id
_entity_poly.type
_entity_poly.pdbx_seq_one_letter_code
_entity_poly.pdbx_strand_id
1 'polypeptide(L)'
;MATVALASIEGFNCAANRTYPCQAYVLYRAGFAGVPLDLAAIGDLFAVSRFMVAHASNLSTTAAPANGSRCSSYTPMQYQIGPADTYWIVSTTKLQNLTQYQAVEHVNPTLVPTDLDVGTMVTFPVFCQCPAATDNVSALVTYVMQPGDTYASVAAAFSVAYPQ
;
A
#
# COMPACT_ATOMS: atom_id res chain seq x y z
N MET A 1 0.01 26.56 -11.46
CA MET A 1 -1.08 25.74 -10.88
C MET A 1 -0.77 24.30 -11.22
N ALA A 2 -0.38 23.48 -10.24
CA ALA A 2 -0.18 22.06 -10.47
C ALA A 2 -1.55 21.42 -10.71
N THR A 3 -1.76 20.85 -11.88
CA THR A 3 -2.90 19.98 -12.16
C THR A 3 -2.82 18.81 -11.20
N VAL A 4 -3.78 18.71 -10.28
CA VAL A 4 -3.97 17.52 -9.44
C VAL A 4 -4.20 16.37 -10.42
N ALA A 5 -3.23 15.45 -10.52
CA ALA A 5 -3.40 14.26 -11.33
C ALA A 5 -4.65 13.53 -10.83
N LEU A 6 -5.55 13.18 -11.75
CA LEU A 6 -6.71 12.36 -11.43
C LEU A 6 -6.23 11.11 -10.69
N ALA A 7 -6.88 10.86 -9.57
CA ALA A 7 -6.60 9.78 -8.67
C ALA A 7 -6.82 8.44 -9.42
N SER A 8 -5.78 7.61 -9.57
CA SER A 8 -5.87 6.37 -10.36
C SER A 8 -6.81 5.37 -9.68
N ILE A 9 -7.84 4.90 -10.38
CA ILE A 9 -8.77 3.87 -9.89
C ILE A 9 -8.29 2.44 -10.17
N GLU A 10 -7.29 2.27 -11.04
CA GLU A 10 -6.77 0.97 -11.50
C GLU A 10 -5.41 0.60 -10.87
N GLY A 11 -4.83 1.50 -10.06
CA GLY A 11 -3.49 1.36 -9.48
C GLY A 11 -2.38 1.88 -10.40
N PHE A 12 -1.19 1.26 -10.33
CA PHE A 12 -0.06 1.64 -11.17
C PHE A 12 -0.11 0.94 -12.52
N ASN A 13 0.15 1.67 -13.60
CA ASN A 13 0.09 1.10 -14.95
C ASN A 13 1.08 -0.07 -15.13
N CYS A 14 0.55 -1.20 -15.59
CA CYS A 14 1.32 -2.41 -15.87
C CYS A 14 1.91 -2.34 -17.27
N ALA A 15 3.17 -1.91 -17.35
CA ALA A 15 3.90 -1.91 -18.60
C ALA A 15 4.30 -3.34 -19.01
N ALA A 16 4.24 -3.66 -20.30
CA ALA A 16 4.63 -4.96 -20.86
C ALA A 16 6.10 -5.35 -20.56
N ASN A 17 6.96 -4.38 -20.21
CA ASN A 17 8.38 -4.60 -19.89
C ASN A 17 8.66 -4.87 -18.40
N ARG A 18 7.62 -5.15 -17.60
CA ARG A 18 7.72 -5.45 -16.17
C ARG A 18 7.30 -6.90 -15.93
N THR A 19 7.98 -7.58 -15.02
CA THR A 19 7.64 -8.97 -14.66
C THR A 19 6.70 -8.98 -13.46
N TYR A 20 5.50 -9.51 -13.68
CA TYR A 20 4.47 -9.69 -12.66
C TYR A 20 4.20 -11.20 -12.44
N PRO A 21 3.89 -11.64 -11.21
CA PRO A 21 3.92 -10.86 -9.97
C PRO A 21 5.35 -10.66 -9.45
N CYS A 22 5.57 -9.61 -8.67
CA CYS A 22 6.84 -9.35 -7.98
C CYS A 22 6.62 -9.07 -6.49
N GLN A 23 7.72 -8.99 -5.75
CA GLN A 23 7.73 -8.44 -4.41
C GLN A 23 7.79 -6.91 -4.46
N ALA A 24 6.88 -6.27 -3.73
CA ALA A 24 6.83 -4.83 -3.56
C ALA A 24 6.59 -4.50 -2.09
N TYR A 25 6.95 -3.29 -1.69
CA TYR A 25 6.82 -2.81 -0.31
C TYR A 25 5.97 -1.54 -0.27
N VAL A 26 5.41 -1.25 0.89
CA VAL A 26 4.75 0.02 1.18
C VAL A 26 5.40 0.63 2.42
N LEU A 27 5.59 1.94 2.44
CA LEU A 27 5.95 2.62 3.67
C LEU A 27 4.68 2.93 4.46
N TYR A 28 4.53 2.27 5.60
CA TYR A 28 3.41 2.48 6.52
C TYR A 28 3.90 3.09 7.84
N ARG A 29 3.28 4.19 8.29
CA ARG A 29 3.70 4.91 9.50
C ARG A 29 2.85 4.47 10.69
N ALA A 30 3.33 3.50 11.46
CA ALA A 30 2.62 3.02 12.65
C ALA A 30 2.53 4.09 13.76
N GLY A 31 1.49 4.03 14.61
CA GLY A 31 1.43 4.84 15.85
C GLY A 31 0.75 6.20 15.79
N PHE A 32 0.02 6.51 14.74
CA PHE A 32 -0.71 7.76 14.61
C PHE A 32 -2.20 7.52 14.32
N ALA A 33 -3.10 8.29 14.93
CA ALA A 33 -4.53 8.39 14.58
C ALA A 33 -5.27 7.05 14.28
N GLY A 34 -5.31 6.12 15.25
CA GLY A 34 -6.09 4.87 15.12
C GLY A 34 -5.45 3.79 14.25
N VAL A 35 -4.19 3.99 13.84
CA VAL A 35 -3.35 3.01 13.15
C VAL A 35 -2.74 2.02 14.15
N PRO A 36 -2.71 0.71 13.86
CA PRO A 36 -2.09 -0.26 14.74
C PRO A 36 -0.59 -0.01 14.96
N LEU A 37 -0.15 -0.13 16.21
CA LEU A 37 1.27 -0.15 16.61
C LEU A 37 1.84 -1.56 16.67
N ASP A 38 0.97 -2.56 16.77
CA ASP A 38 1.35 -3.95 16.91
C ASP A 38 1.65 -4.60 15.55
N LEU A 39 2.74 -5.35 15.47
CA LEU A 39 3.18 -5.99 14.23
C LEU A 39 2.20 -7.07 13.75
N ALA A 40 1.45 -7.72 14.65
CA ALA A 40 0.42 -8.68 14.23
C ALA A 40 -0.76 -7.91 13.62
N ALA A 41 -1.23 -6.84 14.25
CA ALA A 41 -2.29 -6.02 13.70
C ALA A 41 -1.91 -5.32 12.36
N ILE A 42 -0.65 -4.91 12.17
CA ILE A 42 -0.16 -4.43 10.87
C ILE A 42 -0.12 -5.57 9.84
N GLY A 43 0.29 -6.77 10.27
CA GLY A 43 0.26 -7.97 9.44
C GLY A 43 -1.16 -8.32 8.98
N ASP A 44 -2.11 -8.33 9.91
CA ASP A 44 -3.53 -8.58 9.66
C ASP A 44 -4.11 -7.53 8.71
N LEU A 45 -3.73 -6.25 8.89
CA LEU A 45 -4.11 -5.18 7.98
C LEU A 45 -3.64 -5.51 6.58
N PHE A 46 -2.33 -5.65 6.34
CA PHE A 46 -1.81 -5.87 4.98
C PHE A 46 -1.92 -7.32 4.47
N ALA A 47 -2.60 -8.21 5.19
CA ALA A 47 -2.65 -9.64 4.92
C ALA A 47 -1.24 -10.28 4.73
N VAL A 48 -0.27 -9.82 5.52
CA VAL A 48 1.11 -10.32 5.55
C VAL A 48 1.44 -10.87 6.93
N SER A 49 2.45 -11.75 7.00
CA SER A 49 2.87 -12.26 8.30
C SER A 49 3.60 -11.19 9.13
N ARG A 50 3.47 -11.26 10.45
CA ARG A 50 4.29 -10.48 11.41
C ARG A 50 5.79 -10.59 11.10
N PHE A 51 6.23 -11.77 10.65
CA PHE A 51 7.61 -11.99 10.23
C PHE A 51 8.00 -11.11 9.04
N MET A 52 7.14 -11.00 8.02
CA MET A 52 7.40 -10.14 6.85
C MET A 52 7.51 -8.67 7.25
N VAL A 53 6.63 -8.18 8.15
CA VAL A 53 6.69 -6.80 8.66
C VAL A 53 8.00 -6.57 9.43
N ALA A 54 8.35 -7.49 10.33
CA ALA A 54 9.57 -7.39 11.13
C ALA A 54 10.83 -7.46 10.25
N HIS A 55 10.88 -8.38 9.28
CA HIS A 55 12.00 -8.55 8.37
C HIS A 55 12.18 -7.33 7.46
N ALA A 56 11.09 -6.84 6.84
CA ALA A 56 11.12 -5.64 6.01
C ALA A 56 11.56 -4.38 6.77
N SER A 57 11.26 -4.33 8.08
CA SER A 57 11.65 -3.22 8.97
C SER A 57 13.00 -3.45 9.65
N ASN A 58 13.74 -4.51 9.27
CA ASN A 58 15.02 -4.90 9.88
C ASN A 58 14.96 -5.12 11.41
N LEU A 59 13.82 -5.60 11.91
CA LEU A 59 13.54 -5.92 13.32
C LEU A 59 13.72 -7.41 13.65
N SER A 60 13.99 -8.27 12.64
CA SER A 60 14.20 -9.71 12.83
C SER A 60 15.50 -10.16 12.17
N THR A 61 16.39 -10.78 12.96
CA THR A 61 17.68 -11.34 12.53
C THR A 61 17.61 -12.82 12.15
N THR A 62 16.44 -13.46 12.29
CA THR A 62 16.26 -14.90 12.10
C THR A 62 15.08 -15.17 11.17
N ALA A 63 15.36 -15.32 9.87
CA ALA A 63 14.77 -16.32 8.95
C ALA A 63 14.80 -15.86 7.47
N ALA A 64 14.66 -16.84 6.58
CA ALA A 64 14.62 -16.72 5.13
C ALA A 64 13.38 -15.95 4.63
N PRO A 65 13.45 -15.29 3.46
CA PRO A 65 12.37 -14.45 2.95
C PRO A 65 11.09 -15.25 2.74
N ALA A 66 9.99 -14.78 3.34
CA ALA A 66 8.65 -15.25 3.02
C ALA A 66 8.17 -14.57 1.73
N ASN A 67 7.42 -15.29 0.90
CA ASN A 67 6.82 -14.75 -0.32
C ASN A 67 5.98 -13.51 0.02
N GLY A 68 6.46 -12.34 -0.42
CA GLY A 68 5.77 -11.05 -0.39
C GLY A 68 4.33 -11.14 -0.92
N SER A 69 3.49 -10.19 -0.49
CA SER A 69 2.24 -9.85 -1.18
C SER A 69 2.54 -9.66 -2.68
N ARG A 70 1.97 -10.54 -3.53
CA ARG A 70 2.23 -10.58 -4.97
C ARG A 70 1.60 -9.36 -5.63
N CYS A 71 2.44 -8.47 -6.14
CA CYS A 71 1.99 -7.26 -6.82
C CYS A 71 1.64 -7.54 -8.28
N SER A 72 0.48 -7.05 -8.77
CA SER A 72 0.05 -7.10 -10.18
C SER A 72 -0.39 -5.75 -10.78
N SER A 73 -0.38 -4.68 -9.97
CA SER A 73 -0.76 -3.25 -10.20
C SER A 73 -1.15 -2.64 -8.84
N TYR A 74 -1.81 -3.50 -8.07
CA TYR A 74 -2.11 -3.38 -6.67
C TYR A 74 -2.03 -4.77 -6.06
N THR A 75 -2.08 -4.84 -4.73
CA THR A 75 -2.29 -6.07 -3.98
C THR A 75 -3.64 -5.98 -3.27
N PRO A 76 -4.54 -6.97 -3.45
CA PRO A 76 -5.84 -6.95 -2.81
C PRO A 76 -5.67 -7.24 -1.32
N MET A 77 -6.22 -6.36 -0.50
CA MET A 77 -6.21 -6.47 0.95
C MET A 77 -7.64 -6.66 1.45
N GLN A 78 -7.89 -7.70 2.23
CA GLN A 78 -9.22 -7.93 2.80
C GLN A 78 -9.35 -7.23 4.14
N TYR A 79 -10.34 -6.36 4.28
CA TYR A 79 -10.61 -5.60 5.50
C TYR A 79 -12.05 -5.82 5.97
N GLN A 80 -12.23 -6.06 7.26
CA GLN A 80 -13.54 -6.18 7.85
C GLN A 80 -14.03 -4.81 8.32
N ILE A 81 -15.15 -4.34 7.76
CA ILE A 81 -15.76 -3.04 8.10
C ILE A 81 -16.13 -3.00 9.58
N GLY A 82 -15.59 -2.02 10.30
CA GLY A 82 -15.91 -1.73 11.68
C GLY A 82 -17.00 -0.65 11.81
N PRO A 83 -17.43 -0.35 13.05
CA PRO A 83 -18.37 0.75 13.30
C PRO A 83 -17.84 2.09 12.78
N ALA A 84 -18.69 2.83 12.07
CA ALA A 84 -18.38 4.12 11.44
C ALA A 84 -17.26 4.09 10.38
N ASP A 85 -16.80 2.91 9.96
CA ASP A 85 -15.90 2.80 8.81
C ASP A 85 -16.65 3.16 7.52
N THR A 86 -15.98 3.91 6.66
CA THR A 86 -16.38 4.14 5.27
C THR A 86 -15.18 3.83 4.39
N TYR A 87 -15.38 3.61 3.09
CA TYR A 87 -14.27 3.45 2.16
C TYR A 87 -13.28 4.62 2.23
N TRP A 88 -13.80 5.85 2.40
CA TRP A 88 -12.97 7.04 2.55
C TRP A 88 -12.16 7.03 3.84
N ILE A 89 -12.79 6.76 5.00
CA ILE A 89 -12.10 6.74 6.30
C ILE A 89 -11.02 5.66 6.27
N VAL A 90 -11.33 4.43 5.85
CA VAL A 90 -10.35 3.33 5.84
C VAL A 90 -9.19 3.64 4.88
N SER A 91 -9.46 4.14 3.68
CA SER A 91 -8.42 4.46 2.70
C SER A 91 -7.49 5.59 3.16
N THR A 92 -8.04 6.65 3.74
CA THR A 92 -7.28 7.86 4.08
C THR A 92 -6.60 7.77 5.44
N THR A 93 -7.23 7.13 6.42
CA THR A 93 -6.74 7.07 7.81
C THR A 93 -6.00 5.77 8.09
N LYS A 94 -6.68 4.63 7.97
CA LYS A 94 -6.14 3.31 8.33
C LYS A 94 -5.06 2.86 7.34
N LEU A 95 -5.25 3.16 6.06
CA LEU A 95 -4.31 2.87 4.97
C LEU A 95 -3.48 4.07 4.52
N GLN A 96 -3.62 5.24 5.17
CA GLN A 96 -2.74 6.40 4.97
C GLN A 96 -2.63 6.86 3.52
N ASN A 97 -3.69 6.73 2.72
CA ASN A 97 -3.72 7.01 1.28
C ASN A 97 -2.84 6.09 0.42
N LEU A 98 -2.51 4.89 0.90
CA LEU A 98 -1.90 3.82 0.08
C LEU A 98 -2.88 3.23 -0.96
N THR A 99 -4.16 3.57 -0.83
CA THR A 99 -5.24 3.32 -1.78
C THR A 99 -6.18 4.51 -1.77
N GLN A 100 -7.18 4.48 -2.65
CA GLN A 100 -8.19 5.52 -2.78
C GLN A 100 -9.57 4.89 -2.77
N TYR A 101 -10.54 5.59 -2.18
CA TYR A 101 -11.88 5.03 -2.02
C TYR A 101 -12.56 4.74 -3.36
N GLN A 102 -12.28 5.51 -4.42
CA GLN A 102 -12.80 5.24 -5.76
C GLN A 102 -12.28 3.91 -6.34
N ALA A 103 -11.03 3.55 -6.04
CA ALA A 103 -10.47 2.25 -6.41
C ALA A 103 -11.14 1.12 -5.61
N VAL A 104 -11.46 1.37 -4.34
CA VAL A 104 -12.23 0.45 -3.49
C VAL A 104 -13.63 0.23 -4.07
N GLU A 105 -14.33 1.28 -4.48
CA GLU A 105 -15.63 1.17 -5.16
C GLU A 105 -15.53 0.33 -6.45
N HIS A 106 -14.48 0.56 -7.24
CA HIS A 106 -14.27 -0.15 -8.49
C HIS A 106 -14.05 -1.66 -8.31
N VAL A 107 -13.27 -2.07 -7.29
CA VAL A 107 -12.97 -3.50 -7.05
C VAL A 107 -14.03 -4.21 -6.20
N ASN A 108 -15.01 -3.50 -5.66
CA ASN A 108 -16.14 -4.07 -4.92
C ASN A 108 -17.49 -3.71 -5.57
N PRO A 109 -17.76 -4.13 -6.82
CA PRO A 109 -18.94 -3.69 -7.59
C PRO A 109 -20.28 -4.15 -7.00
N THR A 110 -20.27 -5.12 -6.08
CA THR A 110 -21.47 -5.68 -5.44
C THR A 110 -21.83 -4.99 -4.13
N LEU A 111 -20.96 -4.14 -3.59
CA LEU A 111 -21.16 -3.46 -2.31
C LEU A 111 -21.57 -2.01 -2.52
N VAL A 112 -22.47 -1.51 -1.67
CA VAL A 112 -22.95 -0.12 -1.74
C VAL A 112 -22.17 0.72 -0.72
N PRO A 113 -21.37 1.71 -1.16
CA PRO A 113 -20.49 2.46 -0.24
C PRO A 113 -21.20 3.21 0.87
N THR A 114 -22.47 3.58 0.65
CA THR A 114 -23.33 4.28 1.61
C THR A 114 -24.12 3.35 2.53
N ASP A 115 -24.05 2.05 2.30
CA ASP A 115 -24.81 1.02 3.03
C ASP A 115 -23.90 -0.19 3.28
N LEU A 116 -23.04 -0.03 4.29
CA LEU A 116 -22.07 -1.04 4.69
C LEU A 116 -22.39 -1.52 6.10
N ASP A 117 -22.74 -2.80 6.23
CA ASP A 117 -22.92 -3.44 7.53
C ASP A 117 -21.57 -3.68 8.22
N VAL A 118 -21.56 -3.49 9.54
CA VAL A 118 -20.41 -3.87 10.38
C VAL A 118 -20.17 -5.37 10.26
N GLY A 119 -18.92 -5.74 10.00
CA GLY A 119 -18.51 -7.12 9.76
C GLY A 119 -18.38 -7.49 8.28
N THR A 120 -18.82 -6.63 7.35
CA THR A 120 -18.69 -6.86 5.91
C THR A 120 -17.21 -6.90 5.50
N MET A 121 -16.82 -7.91 4.72
CA MET A 121 -15.48 -7.99 4.14
C MET A 121 -15.42 -7.17 2.85
N VAL A 122 -14.49 -6.23 2.79
CA VAL A 122 -14.27 -5.33 1.66
C VAL A 122 -12.82 -5.48 1.19
N THR A 123 -12.64 -5.53 -0.13
CA THR A 123 -11.30 -5.56 -0.73
C THR A 123 -10.77 -4.15 -0.95
N PHE A 124 -9.66 -3.80 -0.31
CA PHE A 124 -8.93 -2.55 -0.53
C PHE A 124 -7.72 -2.81 -1.45
N PRO A 125 -7.61 -2.16 -2.61
CA PRO A 125 -6.50 -2.36 -3.53
C PRO A 125 -5.31 -1.48 -3.12
N VAL A 126 -4.33 -2.02 -2.42
CA VAL A 126 -3.10 -1.28 -2.05
C VAL A 126 -2.18 -1.19 -3.26
N PHE A 127 -1.90 0.02 -3.73
CA PHE A 127 -1.18 0.22 -4.99
C PHE A 127 0.29 -0.19 -4.87
N CYS A 128 0.79 -0.90 -5.88
CA CYS A 128 2.17 -1.38 -5.94
C CYS A 128 2.63 -1.51 -7.40
N GLN A 129 3.93 -1.45 -7.64
CA GLN A 129 4.46 -1.64 -8.98
C GLN A 129 5.66 -2.58 -8.96
N CYS A 130 5.83 -3.34 -10.04
CA CYS A 130 6.99 -4.21 -10.22
C CYS A 130 8.10 -3.50 -10.96
N PRO A 131 9.37 -3.67 -10.57
CA PRO A 131 10.49 -3.09 -11.31
C PRO A 131 10.48 -3.61 -12.76
N ALA A 132 10.83 -2.73 -13.70
CA ALA A 132 11.12 -3.13 -15.08
C ALA A 132 12.44 -3.89 -15.13
N ALA A 133 12.65 -4.70 -16.18
CA ALA A 133 13.90 -5.43 -16.35
C ALA A 133 15.16 -4.52 -16.43
N THR A 134 14.96 -3.24 -16.76
CA THR A 134 16.00 -2.21 -16.78
C THR A 134 16.27 -1.58 -15.41
N ASP A 135 15.35 -1.75 -14.46
CA ASP A 135 15.50 -1.20 -13.13
C ASP A 135 16.42 -2.15 -12.36
N ASN A 136 17.66 -1.72 -12.08
CA ASN A 136 18.64 -2.49 -11.30
C ASN A 136 18.30 -2.53 -9.79
N VAL A 137 17.04 -2.78 -9.46
CA VAL A 137 16.50 -2.84 -8.09
C VAL A 137 15.68 -4.11 -7.91
N SER A 138 15.72 -4.66 -6.69
CA SER A 138 15.02 -5.90 -6.36
C SER A 138 13.53 -5.71 -6.05
N ALA A 139 13.14 -4.50 -5.63
CA ALA A 139 11.77 -4.16 -5.30
C ALA A 139 11.54 -2.64 -5.36
N LEU A 140 10.28 -2.25 -5.46
CA LEU A 140 9.83 -0.86 -5.34
C LEU A 140 9.08 -0.65 -4.03
N VAL A 141 9.12 0.58 -3.52
CA VAL A 141 8.40 1.01 -2.31
C VAL A 141 7.33 2.03 -2.72
N THR A 142 6.06 1.73 -2.43
CA THR A 142 4.99 2.73 -2.51
C THR A 142 5.09 3.67 -1.31
N TYR A 143 5.25 4.96 -1.57
CA TYR A 143 5.37 6.01 -0.57
C TYR A 143 4.33 7.10 -0.79
N VAL A 144 3.58 7.44 0.25
CA VAL A 144 2.66 8.57 0.25
C VAL A 144 3.39 9.81 0.73
N MET A 145 3.54 10.78 -0.17
CA MET A 145 4.18 12.07 0.12
C MET A 145 3.50 12.76 1.31
N GLN A 146 4.31 13.25 2.24
CA GLN A 146 3.89 14.00 3.40
C GLN A 146 3.99 15.51 3.16
N PRO A 147 3.26 16.34 3.91
CA PRO A 147 3.45 17.78 3.88
C PRO A 147 4.91 18.15 4.16
N GLY A 148 5.53 18.90 3.24
CA GLY A 148 6.94 19.30 3.33
C GLY A 148 7.93 18.35 2.64
N ASP A 149 7.50 17.20 2.13
CA ASP A 149 8.36 16.34 1.33
C ASP A 149 8.69 16.98 -0.03
N THR A 150 9.92 16.76 -0.45
CA THR A 150 10.41 17.02 -1.82
C THR A 150 10.91 15.71 -2.41
N TYR A 151 10.99 15.61 -3.74
CA TYR A 151 11.58 14.42 -4.37
C TYR A 151 13.01 14.18 -3.88
N ALA A 152 13.79 15.23 -3.66
CA ALA A 152 15.15 15.13 -3.12
C ALA A 152 15.19 14.60 -1.69
N SER A 153 14.31 15.07 -0.79
CA SER A 153 14.27 14.60 0.60
C SER A 153 13.82 13.14 0.69
N VAL A 154 12.86 12.73 -0.13
CA VAL A 154 12.39 11.34 -0.21
C VAL A 154 13.47 10.43 -0.79
N ALA A 155 14.12 10.85 -1.88
CA ALA A 155 15.22 10.10 -2.48
C ALA A 155 16.37 9.89 -1.48
N ALA A 156 16.73 10.93 -0.72
CA ALA A 156 17.71 10.84 0.36
C ALA A 156 17.27 9.86 1.47
N ALA A 157 16.00 9.88 1.88
CA ALA A 157 15.48 8.97 2.91
C ALA A 157 15.55 7.49 2.48
N PHE A 158 15.38 7.20 1.19
CA PHE A 158 15.50 5.85 0.63
C PHE A 158 16.90 5.54 0.09
N SER A 159 17.87 6.44 0.22
CA SER A 159 19.22 6.31 -0.33
C SER A 159 19.25 6.00 -1.84
N VAL A 160 18.33 6.60 -2.60
CA VAL A 160 18.25 6.49 -4.06
C VAL A 160 18.69 7.79 -4.74
N ALA A 161 19.23 7.68 -5.95
CA ALA A 161 19.65 8.85 -6.72
C ALA A 161 18.45 9.61 -7.26
N TYR A 162 18.44 10.94 -7.10
CA TYR A 162 17.49 11.83 -7.76
C TYR A 162 18.26 12.68 -8.80
N PRO A 163 18.02 12.49 -10.11
CA PRO A 163 18.64 13.33 -11.12
C PRO A 163 18.18 14.78 -10.93
N GLN A 164 19.16 15.69 -10.85
CA GLN A 164 18.94 17.14 -10.77
C GLN A 164 18.45 17.69 -12.11
#